data_AF-A0A922LTW8-F1
#
_entry.id   AF-A0A922LTW8-F1
#
_cell.length_a   1.000
_cell.length_b   1.000
_cell.length_c   1.000
_cell.angle_alpha   90.00
_cell.angle_beta   90.00
_cell.angle_gamma   90.00
#
_symmetry.space_group_name_H-M   'P 1'
#
loop_
_entity.id
_entity.type
_entity.pdbx_description
1 polymer ?
#
loop_
_entity_poly.entity_id
_entity_poly.type
_entity_poly.pdbx_seq_one_letter_code
_entity_poly.pdbx_strand_id
1 'polypeptide(L)'
;MVSTVDLGCPIELRKLVLHVRSAEYNPRRFPGVVMRLREPRVTCLVFGTGRMVCTGARSESDANLGSRKCARILQRLGFDVKFMNFTIQNMVGLADLRFPIRLEGVQLANEQMTQYEPEIFPALIYRIIKPRLVMLIFVNGKIVMTGK
;
A
#
# COMPACT_ATOMS: atom_id res chain seq x y z
N MET A 1 -3.60 -1.13 -2.98
CA MET A 1 -3.38 -2.20 -1.98
C MET A 1 -1.91 -2.23 -1.55
N VAL A 2 -1.65 -2.68 -0.32
CA VAL A 2 -0.31 -2.92 0.24
C VAL A 2 -0.22 -4.38 0.68
N SER A 3 0.81 -5.09 0.23
CA SER A 3 1.10 -6.47 0.64
C SER A 3 2.55 -6.62 1.09
N THR A 4 2.81 -7.65 1.89
CA THR A 4 4.15 -8.03 2.35
C THR A 4 4.47 -9.45 1.94
N VAL A 5 5.76 -9.72 1.73
CA VAL A 5 6.32 -11.03 1.40
C VAL A 5 7.63 -11.20 2.14
N ASP A 6 7.91 -12.42 2.55
CA ASP A 6 9.21 -12.87 3.03
C ASP A 6 9.93 -13.59 1.88
N LEU A 7 11.13 -13.13 1.54
CA LEU A 7 11.97 -13.72 0.49
C LEU A 7 12.86 -14.85 1.01
N GLY A 8 12.92 -15.09 2.32
CA GLY A 8 13.63 -16.22 2.93
C GLY A 8 15.15 -16.15 2.93
N CYS A 9 15.74 -15.07 2.42
CA CYS A 9 17.19 -14.87 2.43
C CYS A 9 17.53 -13.37 2.51
N PRO A 10 18.70 -13.01 3.07
CA PRO A 10 19.22 -11.65 2.96
C PRO A 10 19.43 -11.23 1.50
N ILE A 11 19.24 -9.94 1.20
CA ILE A 11 19.41 -9.38 -0.15
C ILE A 11 20.51 -8.32 -0.12
N GLU A 12 21.54 -8.53 -0.94
CA GLU A 12 22.58 -7.53 -1.14
C GLU A 12 22.05 -6.40 -2.05
N LEU A 13 21.55 -5.33 -1.42
CA LEU A 13 20.86 -4.23 -2.09
C LEU A 13 21.70 -3.53 -3.17
N ARG A 14 23.02 -3.42 -2.97
CA ARG A 14 23.94 -2.84 -3.96
C ARG A 14 24.02 -3.67 -5.23
N LYS A 15 24.17 -4.99 -5.10
CA LYS A 15 24.17 -5.93 -6.23
C LYS A 15 22.86 -5.85 -7.02
N LEU A 16 21.73 -5.74 -6.34
CA LEU A 16 20.41 -5.61 -6.98
C LEU A 16 20.35 -4.39 -7.90
N VAL A 17 20.73 -3.21 -7.41
CA VAL A 17 20.61 -1.94 -8.16
C VAL A 17 21.56 -1.88 -9.34
N LEU A 18 22.73 -2.51 -9.23
CA LEU A 18 23.69 -2.61 -10.34
C LEU A 18 23.13 -3.38 -11.54
N HIS A 19 22.23 -4.33 -11.32
CA HIS A 19 21.73 -5.23 -12.39
C HIS A 19 20.29 -4.93 -12.82
N VAL A 20 19.52 -4.16 -12.04
CA VAL A 20 18.12 -3.87 -12.32
C VAL A 20 17.93 -2.40 -12.64
N ARG A 21 17.72 -2.07 -13.91
CA ARG A 21 17.55 -0.68 -14.37
C ARG A 21 16.39 0.06 -13.72
N SER A 22 15.33 -0.64 -13.31
CA SER A 22 14.16 -0.04 -12.65
C SER A 22 14.28 0.03 -11.12
N ALA A 23 15.46 -0.27 -10.58
CA ALA A 23 15.75 -0.23 -9.16
C ALA A 23 16.44 1.07 -8.76
N GLU A 24 15.97 1.70 -7.69
CA GLU A 24 16.54 2.90 -7.08
C GLU A 24 16.96 2.60 -5.65
N TYR A 25 18.16 3.05 -5.26
CA TYR A 25 18.67 2.87 -3.90
C TYR A 25 19.43 4.11 -3.44
N ASN A 26 18.93 4.71 -2.37
CA ASN A 26 19.60 5.79 -1.67
C ASN A 26 19.44 5.57 -0.16
N PRO A 27 20.41 4.90 0.50
CA PRO A 27 20.30 4.54 1.91
C PRO A 27 20.20 5.74 2.85
N ARG A 28 20.63 6.94 2.41
CA ARG A 28 20.45 8.17 3.20
C ARG A 28 18.99 8.64 3.23
N ARG A 29 18.17 8.27 2.24
CA ARG A 29 16.76 8.62 2.15
C ARG A 29 15.82 7.47 2.54
N PHE A 30 16.17 6.25 2.18
CA PHE A 30 15.33 5.08 2.41
C PHE A 30 16.18 3.80 2.54
N PRO A 31 15.98 2.97 3.59
CA PRO A 31 16.84 1.82 3.89
C PRO A 31 16.58 0.57 3.01
N GLY A 32 15.87 0.73 1.89
CA GLY A 32 15.53 -0.36 0.98
C GLY A 32 15.70 0.06 -0.49
N VAL A 33 15.57 -0.91 -1.38
CA VAL A 33 15.57 -0.69 -2.82
C VAL A 33 14.14 -0.54 -3.32
N VAL A 34 13.90 0.49 -4.13
CA VAL A 34 12.62 0.72 -4.80
C VAL A 34 12.67 0.13 -6.20
N MET A 35 11.90 -0.92 -6.47
CA MET A 35 11.76 -1.53 -7.79
C MET A 35 10.38 -1.24 -8.36
N ARG A 36 10.31 -0.67 -9.56
CA ARG A 36 9.02 -0.41 -10.24
C ARG A 36 8.78 -1.42 -11.36
N LEU A 37 7.61 -2.05 -11.35
CA LEU A 37 7.13 -2.94 -12.40
C LEU A 37 6.01 -2.25 -13.19
N ARG A 38 6.00 -2.47 -14.51
CA ARG A 38 4.97 -1.93 -15.41
C ARG A 38 3.72 -2.82 -15.44
N GLU A 39 3.90 -4.14 -15.39
CA GLU A 39 2.81 -5.12 -15.51
C GLU A 39 2.96 -6.26 -14.49
N PRO A 40 2.08 -6.35 -13.47
CA PRO A 40 1.13 -5.31 -13.07
C PRO A 40 1.85 -4.03 -12.64
N ARG A 41 1.18 -2.87 -12.73
CA ARG A 41 1.76 -1.58 -12.34
C ARG A 41 1.86 -1.51 -10.81
N VAL A 42 3.00 -1.93 -10.28
CA VAL A 42 3.27 -2.00 -8.84
C VAL A 42 4.66 -1.48 -8.51
N THR A 43 4.86 -1.11 -7.25
CA THR A 43 6.16 -0.77 -6.69
C THR A 43 6.51 -1.76 -5.59
N CYS A 44 7.67 -2.40 -5.70
CA CYS A 44 8.20 -3.32 -4.71
C CYS A 44 9.34 -2.63 -3.95
N LEU A 45 9.26 -2.61 -2.63
CA LEU A 45 10.29 -2.14 -1.72
C LEU A 45 11.00 -3.37 -1.16
N VAL A 46 12.27 -3.56 -1.50
CA VAL A 46 13.07 -4.72 -1.09
C VAL A 46 14.05 -4.29 -0.01
N PHE A 47 14.03 -4.98 1.14
CA PHE A 47 14.91 -4.69 2.27
C PHE A 47 16.04 -5.73 2.35
N GLY A 48 17.18 -5.33 2.90
CA GLY A 48 18.35 -6.21 3.02
C GLY A 48 18.09 -7.46 3.88
N THR A 49 17.08 -7.40 4.75
CA THR A 49 16.62 -8.53 5.57
C THR A 49 15.91 -9.63 4.78
N GLY A 50 15.57 -9.40 3.51
CA GLY A 50 14.72 -10.32 2.74
C GLY A 50 13.23 -10.02 2.87
N ARG A 51 12.81 -9.04 3.67
CA ARG A 51 11.43 -8.55 3.59
C ARG A 51 11.20 -7.76 2.31
N MET A 52 10.01 -7.90 1.77
CA MET A 52 9.55 -7.13 0.62
C MET A 52 8.14 -6.59 0.87
N VAL A 53 7.91 -5.33 0.49
CA VAL A 53 6.59 -4.70 0.49
C VAL A 53 6.20 -4.41 -0.96
N CYS A 54 4.98 -4.75 -1.36
CA CYS A 54 4.44 -4.42 -2.68
C CYS A 54 3.26 -3.46 -2.53
N THR A 55 3.27 -2.37 -3.30
CA THR A 55 2.24 -1.34 -3.27
C THR A 55 1.76 -0.96 -4.67
N GLY A 56 0.58 -0.35 -4.74
CA GLY A 56 0.01 0.17 -6.00
C GLY A 56 -0.87 -0.83 -6.77
N ALA A 57 -0.91 -2.10 -6.35
CA ALA A 57 -1.83 -3.08 -6.91
C ALA A 57 -3.30 -2.68 -6.68
N ARG A 58 -4.14 -2.96 -7.70
CA ARG A 58 -5.59 -2.70 -7.69
C ARG A 58 -6.42 -3.93 -7.31
N SER A 59 -5.82 -5.11 -7.38
CA SER A 59 -6.42 -6.38 -7.00
C SER A 59 -5.42 -7.21 -6.19
N GLU A 60 -5.93 -8.20 -5.45
CA GLU A 60 -5.09 -9.15 -4.74
C GLU A 60 -4.25 -9.99 -5.72
N SER A 61 -4.83 -10.39 -6.84
CA SER A 61 -4.13 -11.13 -7.90
C SER A 61 -2.97 -10.33 -8.48
N ASP A 62 -3.14 -9.04 -8.73
CA ASP A 62 -2.05 -8.14 -9.18
C ASP A 62 -0.98 -7.98 -8.10
N ALA A 63 -1.37 -7.88 -6.83
CA ALA A 63 -0.41 -7.77 -5.72
C ALA A 63 0.45 -9.04 -5.63
N ASN A 64 -0.17 -10.21 -5.75
CA ASN A 64 0.50 -11.50 -5.73
C ASN A 64 1.42 -11.67 -6.95
N LEU A 65 0.90 -11.43 -8.15
CA LEU A 65 1.64 -11.54 -9.41
C LEU A 65 2.84 -10.57 -9.44
N GLY A 66 2.63 -9.31 -9.07
CA GLY A 66 3.69 -8.29 -9.01
C GLY A 66 4.80 -8.67 -8.03
N SER A 67 4.41 -9.14 -6.85
CA SER A 67 5.35 -9.63 -5.84
C SER A 67 6.14 -10.85 -6.33
N ARG A 68 5.48 -11.81 -6.99
CA ARG A 68 6.14 -12.99 -7.58
C ARG A 68 7.10 -12.62 -8.71
N LYS A 69 6.72 -11.67 -9.57
CA LYS A 69 7.62 -11.16 -10.61
C LYS A 69 8.87 -10.52 -10.01
N CYS A 70 8.71 -9.73 -8.94
CA CYS A 70 9.85 -9.16 -8.21
C CYS A 70 10.75 -10.26 -7.63
N ALA A 71 10.18 -11.24 -6.92
CA ALA A 71 10.92 -12.38 -6.40
C ALA A 71 11.67 -13.15 -7.50
N ARG A 72 11.04 -13.35 -8.66
CA ARG A 72 11.66 -14.02 -9.81
C ARG A 72 12.84 -13.25 -10.40
N ILE A 73 12.78 -11.92 -10.41
CA ILE A 73 13.92 -11.08 -10.82
C ILE A 73 15.09 -11.32 -9.87
N LEU A 74 14.85 -11.32 -8.56
CA LEU A 74 15.89 -11.57 -7.56
C LEU A 74 16.50 -12.98 -7.70
N GLN A 75 15.69 -14.01 -7.94
CA GLN A 75 16.20 -15.36 -8.22
C GLN A 75 17.15 -15.37 -9.43
N ARG A 76 16.82 -14.65 -10.51
CA ARG A 76 17.67 -14.56 -11.71
C ARG A 76 18.99 -13.83 -11.46
N LEU A 77 19.10 -13.03 -10.41
CA LEU A 77 20.34 -12.39 -9.97
C LEU A 77 21.20 -13.29 -9.06
N GLY A 78 20.73 -14.52 -8.80
CA GLY A 78 21.44 -15.53 -8.01
C GLY A 78 21.18 -15.46 -6.51
N PHE A 79 20.12 -14.78 -6.06
CA PHE A 79 19.69 -14.86 -4.66
C PHE A 79 18.82 -16.12 -4.45
N ASP A 80 19.01 -16.84 -3.34
CA ASP A 80 18.19 -18.03 -2.96
C ASP A 80 16.82 -17.62 -2.41
N VAL A 81 16.05 -16.89 -3.23
CA VAL A 81 14.76 -16.33 -2.84
C VAL A 81 13.68 -17.41 -2.85
N LYS A 82 12.96 -17.49 -1.73
CA LYS A 82 11.74 -18.28 -1.54
C LYS A 82 10.57 -17.35 -1.33
N PHE A 83 9.49 -17.54 -2.08
CA PHE A 83 8.30 -16.70 -1.96
C PHE A 83 7.42 -17.21 -0.81
N MET A 84 7.51 -16.58 0.36
CA MET A 84 6.83 -17.03 1.58
C MET A 84 5.99 -15.91 2.21
N ASN A 85 5.01 -16.29 3.04
CA ASN A 85 4.24 -15.38 3.90
C ASN A 85 3.61 -14.18 3.16
N PHE A 86 3.12 -14.39 1.93
CA PHE A 86 2.38 -13.36 1.20
C PHE A 86 1.10 -13.01 1.96
N THR A 87 0.98 -11.75 2.34
CA THR A 87 -0.13 -11.24 3.15
C THR A 87 -0.52 -9.84 2.68
N ILE A 88 -1.83 -9.61 2.54
CA ILE A 88 -2.37 -8.26 2.34
C ILE A 88 -2.35 -7.54 3.69
N GLN A 89 -1.72 -6.37 3.74
CA GLN A 89 -1.54 -5.59 4.97
C GLN A 89 -2.51 -4.44 5.09
N ASN A 90 -2.91 -3.84 3.96
CA ASN A 90 -3.86 -2.74 3.93
C ASN A 90 -4.52 -2.64 2.56
N MET A 91 -5.81 -2.33 2.56
CA MET A 91 -6.59 -2.01 1.39
C MET A 91 -7.08 -0.57 1.48
N VAL A 92 -7.05 0.11 0.33
CA VAL A 92 -7.62 1.45 0.18
C VAL A 92 -8.67 1.36 -0.92
N GLY A 93 -9.92 1.64 -0.56
CA GLY A 93 -11.06 1.75 -1.47
C GLY A 93 -11.39 3.21 -1.73
N LEU A 94 -11.84 3.49 -2.94
CA LEU A 94 -12.32 4.82 -3.34
C LEU A 94 -13.76 4.66 -3.84
N ALA A 95 -14.64 5.55 -3.41
CA ALA A 95 -16.00 5.66 -3.91
C ALA A 95 -16.34 7.12 -4.20
N ASP A 96 -17.28 7.33 -5.12
CA ASP A 96 -17.78 8.64 -5.49
C ASP A 96 -19.31 8.58 -5.55
N LEU A 97 -19.97 9.26 -4.63
CA LEU A 97 -21.43 9.33 -4.57
C LEU A 97 -22.01 10.24 -5.66
N ARG A 98 -21.19 11.10 -6.28
CA ARG A 98 -21.60 12.07 -7.31
C ARG A 98 -22.66 13.08 -6.88
N PHE A 99 -22.83 13.28 -5.57
CA PHE A 99 -23.66 14.34 -5.01
C PHE A 99 -22.99 14.90 -3.74
N PRO A 100 -23.24 16.18 -3.39
CA PRO A 100 -22.65 16.79 -2.22
C PRO A 100 -23.22 16.23 -0.92
N ILE A 101 -22.37 16.14 0.11
CA ILE A 101 -22.72 15.63 1.44
C ILE A 101 -22.59 16.78 2.46
N ARG A 102 -23.63 16.97 3.27
CA ARG A 102 -23.58 17.89 4.42
C ARG A 102 -22.91 17.22 5.61
N LEU A 103 -21.61 17.42 5.77
CA LEU A 103 -20.78 16.71 6.76
C LEU A 103 -21.16 17.02 8.20
N GLU A 104 -21.59 18.24 8.50
CA GLU A 104 -22.04 18.65 9.84
C GLU A 104 -23.27 17.84 10.27
N GLY A 105 -24.17 17.54 9.33
CA GLY A 105 -25.33 16.70 9.59
C GLY A 105 -24.94 15.24 9.86
N VAL A 106 -23.92 14.73 9.16
CA VAL A 106 -23.38 13.38 9.39
C VAL A 106 -22.70 13.30 10.76
N GLN A 107 -21.92 14.31 11.13
CA GLN A 107 -21.28 14.41 12.45
C GLN A 107 -22.31 14.42 13.58
N LEU A 108 -23.34 15.26 13.46
CA LEU A 108 -24.39 15.36 14.47
C LEU A 108 -25.13 14.03 14.66
N ALA A 109 -25.36 13.29 13.58
CA ALA A 109 -26.06 12.00 13.63
C ALA A 109 -25.20 10.87 14.23
N ASN A 110 -23.87 10.95 14.18
CA ASN A 110 -22.97 9.84 14.53
C ASN A 110 -21.74 10.30 15.32
N GLU A 111 -21.90 11.25 16.25
CA GLU A 111 -20.81 11.96 16.93
C GLU A 111 -19.74 11.04 17.54
N GLN A 112 -20.14 9.88 18.09
CA GLN A 112 -19.21 8.91 18.70
C GLN A 112 -18.28 8.23 17.69
N MET A 113 -18.69 8.16 16.41
CA MET A 113 -17.95 7.49 15.34
C MET A 113 -17.26 8.49 14.40
N THR A 114 -17.59 9.78 14.49
CA THR A 114 -17.18 10.78 13.52
C THR A 114 -16.33 11.89 14.15
N GLN A 115 -15.35 12.37 13.40
CA GLN A 115 -14.58 13.56 13.75
C GLN A 115 -14.50 14.47 12.52
N TYR A 116 -14.92 15.73 12.66
CA TYR A 116 -14.90 16.71 11.59
C TYR A 116 -14.51 18.09 12.11
N GLU A 117 -13.32 18.54 11.71
CA GLU A 117 -12.75 19.84 12.05
C GLU A 117 -12.19 20.44 10.75
N PRO A 118 -13.02 21.14 9.95
CA PRO A 118 -12.66 21.55 8.59
C PRO A 118 -11.43 22.46 8.51
N GLU A 119 -11.16 23.22 9.58
CA GLU A 119 -9.96 24.06 9.71
C GLU A 119 -8.66 23.26 9.81
N ILE A 120 -8.73 22.02 10.31
CA ILE A 120 -7.57 21.12 10.44
C ILE A 120 -7.50 20.17 9.25
N PHE A 121 -8.64 19.58 8.87
CA PHE A 121 -8.71 18.62 7.79
C PHE A 121 -10.08 18.67 7.07
N PRO A 122 -10.10 18.77 5.73
CA PRO A 122 -11.33 19.06 4.97
C PRO A 122 -12.32 17.91 4.86
N ALA A 123 -12.00 16.71 5.36
CA ALA A 123 -12.89 15.55 5.29
C ALA A 123 -13.33 15.11 6.68
N LEU A 124 -14.57 14.61 6.76
CA LEU A 124 -15.07 13.95 7.96
C LEU A 124 -14.43 12.57 8.09
N ILE A 125 -13.84 12.29 9.25
CA ILE A 125 -13.25 10.99 9.59
C ILE A 125 -14.33 10.16 10.26
N TYR A 126 -14.76 9.08 9.59
CA TYR A 126 -15.73 8.12 10.13
C TYR A 126 -14.99 6.84 10.53
N ARG A 127 -15.12 6.43 11.80
CA ARG A 127 -14.47 5.24 12.36
C ARG A 127 -15.52 4.15 12.60
N ILE A 128 -15.41 3.05 11.84
CA ILE A 128 -16.23 1.86 12.04
C ILE A 128 -15.45 0.93 12.98
N ILE A 129 -16.10 0.48 14.06
CA ILE A 129 -15.47 -0.39 15.07
C ILE A 129 -15.41 -1.84 14.57
N LYS A 130 -16.49 -2.33 13.95
CA LYS A 130 -16.61 -3.71 13.46
C LYS A 130 -17.33 -3.73 12.10
N PRO A 131 -16.63 -4.04 10.98
CA PRO A 131 -15.17 -4.25 10.87
C PRO A 131 -14.38 -2.96 11.18
N ARG A 132 -13.13 -3.09 11.64
CA ARG A 132 -12.27 -1.94 11.99
C ARG A 132 -11.83 -1.20 10.74
N LEU A 133 -12.54 -0.14 10.38
CA LEU A 133 -12.30 0.65 9.16
C LEU A 133 -12.28 2.15 9.48
N VAL A 134 -11.58 2.91 8.64
CA VAL A 134 -11.63 4.37 8.64
C VAL A 134 -12.09 4.84 7.26
N MET A 135 -13.11 5.69 7.22
CA MET A 135 -13.58 6.35 6.01
C MET A 135 -13.32 7.85 6.12
N LEU A 136 -12.83 8.46 5.05
CA LEU A 136 -12.72 9.90 4.89
C LEU A 136 -13.79 10.33 3.91
N ILE A 137 -14.74 11.13 4.36
CA ILE A 137 -15.90 11.57 3.59
C ILE A 137 -15.72 13.06 3.26
N PHE A 138 -15.72 13.38 1.97
CA PHE A 138 -15.55 14.75 1.49
C PHE A 138 -16.90 15.37 1.11
N VAL A 139 -17.02 16.69 1.24
CA VAL A 139 -18.24 17.45 0.91
C VAL A 139 -18.71 17.21 -0.53
N ASN A 140 -17.79 16.92 -1.46
CA ASN A 140 -18.10 16.66 -2.87
C ASN A 140 -18.61 15.25 -3.17
N GLY A 141 -18.84 14.41 -2.15
CA GLY A 141 -19.32 13.03 -2.34
C GLY A 141 -18.23 11.99 -2.53
N LYS A 142 -16.95 12.38 -2.56
CA LYS A 142 -15.84 11.41 -2.60
C LYS A 142 -15.64 10.77 -1.24
N ILE A 143 -15.34 9.48 -1.24
CA ILE A 143 -15.08 8.69 -0.05
C ILE A 143 -13.78 7.91 -0.24
N VAL A 144 -12.90 7.97 0.75
CA VAL A 144 -11.69 7.14 0.84
C VAL A 144 -11.86 6.21 2.02
N MET A 145 -11.81 4.90 1.79
CA MET A 145 -11.92 3.89 2.84
C MET A 145 -10.57 3.19 2.99
N THR A 146 -10.06 3.04 4.21
CA THR A 146 -8.85 2.26 4.49
C THR A 146 -9.09 1.27 5.62
N GLY A 147 -8.53 0.08 5.46
CA GLY A 147 -8.75 -1.03 6.39
C GLY A 147 -7.75 -2.16 6.19
N LYS A 148 -7.48 -2.87 7.29
CA LYS A 148 -6.74 -4.13 7.27
C LYS A 148 -7.68 -5.28 6.96
#